data_AF-A0AA35RGQ1-F1
#
_entry.id   AF-A0AA35RGQ1-F1
#
_cell.length_a   1.000
_cell.length_b   1.000
_cell.length_c   1.000
_cell.angle_alpha   90.00
_cell.angle_beta   90.00
_cell.angle_gamma   90.00
#
_symmetry.space_group_name_H-M   'P 1'
#
loop_
_entity.id
_entity.type
_entity.pdbx_description
1 polymer ?
#
loop_
_entity_poly.entity_id
_entity_poly.type
_entity_poly.pdbx_seq_one_letter_code
_entity_poly.pdbx_strand_id
1 'polypeptide(L)'
;MRVVGDQRLTALGCQAGQLMCAVTNIISCEVVQVWWSSAVDGPISSVRILHHSSKSTEAGNYHLVVGSALELGVVFLNVMEEGFGRSVVLPDSHKHDSVLCVELADVDWDGQQEIILGTFGKDILVYKLSMKEGDVMVADLVWQHSLAHRIHCMWYGDLTHDGLSELAVVSTGGIHILQHNMEQARRLVIERLVHSLDQEEGDRLEPNDDNTCS
;
A
#
# COMPACT_ATOMS: atom_id res chain seq x y z
N MET A 1 -3.03 -11.39 3.96
CA MET A 1 -4.44 -11.83 3.96
C MET A 1 -5.32 -10.59 4.10
N ARG A 2 -6.41 -10.50 3.33
CA ARG A 2 -7.37 -9.39 3.40
C ARG A 2 -8.78 -9.92 3.22
N VAL A 3 -9.75 -9.37 3.94
CA VAL A 3 -11.17 -9.73 3.82
C VAL A 3 -11.88 -8.64 3.03
N VAL A 4 -12.72 -9.05 2.08
CA VAL A 4 -13.43 -8.21 1.11
C VAL A 4 -14.87 -8.70 1.03
N GLY A 5 -15.78 -8.05 1.75
CA GLY A 5 -17.15 -8.56 1.92
C GLY A 5 -17.13 -10.00 2.46
N ASP A 6 -17.78 -10.91 1.74
CA ASP A 6 -17.86 -12.34 2.09
C ASP A 6 -16.68 -13.16 1.56
N GLN A 7 -15.70 -12.54 0.90
CA GLN A 7 -14.53 -13.19 0.34
C GLN A 7 -13.27 -12.85 1.13
N ARG A 8 -12.33 -13.81 1.18
CA ARG A 8 -11.01 -13.65 1.80
C ARG A 8 -9.93 -13.91 0.77
N LEU A 9 -9.11 -12.89 0.54
CA LEU A 9 -7.93 -12.97 -0.29
C LEU A 9 -6.71 -13.38 0.55
N THR A 10 -6.10 -14.49 0.18
CA THR A 10 -4.88 -15.03 0.82
C THR A 10 -3.81 -15.18 -0.23
N ALA A 11 -2.64 -14.57 0.00
CA ALA A 11 -1.50 -14.70 -0.88
C ALA A 11 -0.31 -15.26 -0.09
N LEU A 12 0.43 -16.15 -0.72
CA LEU A 12 1.60 -16.84 -0.18
C LEU A 12 2.75 -16.75 -1.18
N GLY A 13 3.97 -16.67 -0.64
CA GLY A 13 5.20 -16.74 -1.40
C GLY A 13 6.13 -17.80 -0.83
N CYS A 14 6.76 -18.56 -1.71
CA CYS A 14 7.70 -19.62 -1.36
C CYS A 14 9.15 -19.19 -1.62
N GLN A 15 10.09 -19.90 -0.98
CA GLN A 15 11.54 -19.71 -1.21
C GLN A 15 11.96 -19.98 -2.67
N ALA A 16 11.21 -20.80 -3.40
CA ALA A 16 11.49 -21.13 -4.80
C ALA A 16 10.93 -20.11 -5.81
N GLY A 17 10.48 -18.93 -5.36
CA GLY A 17 9.88 -17.92 -6.24
C GLY A 17 8.43 -18.20 -6.68
N GLN A 18 7.84 -19.27 -6.15
CA GLN A 18 6.44 -19.60 -6.41
C GLN A 18 5.50 -18.71 -5.57
N LEU A 19 4.52 -18.12 -6.25
CA LEU A 19 3.44 -17.35 -5.66
C LEU A 19 2.13 -18.12 -5.80
N MET A 20 1.33 -18.06 -4.74
CA MET A 20 -0.03 -18.56 -4.73
C MET A 20 -0.94 -17.45 -4.25
N CYS A 21 -2.05 -17.23 -4.95
CA CYS A 21 -3.14 -16.39 -4.47
C CYS A 21 -4.42 -17.21 -4.45
N ALA A 22 -5.19 -17.12 -3.37
CA ALA A 22 -6.44 -17.85 -3.20
C ALA A 22 -7.54 -16.91 -2.71
N VAL A 23 -8.70 -17.00 -3.35
CA VAL A 23 -9.95 -16.35 -2.93
C VAL A 23 -10.83 -17.41 -2.30
N THR A 24 -11.17 -17.22 -1.04
CA THR A 24 -12.01 -18.13 -0.25
C THR A 24 -13.30 -17.42 0.12
N ASN A 25 -14.45 -18.04 -0.12
CA ASN A 25 -15.71 -17.55 0.43
C ASN A 25 -15.76 -17.92 1.92
N ILE A 26 -15.96 -16.91 2.77
CA ILE A 26 -15.93 -17.06 4.22
C ILE A 26 -17.20 -17.76 4.72
N ILE A 27 -18.35 -17.48 4.10
CA ILE A 27 -19.65 -18.03 4.49
C ILE A 27 -19.73 -19.51 4.12
N SER A 28 -19.42 -19.87 2.86
CA SER A 28 -19.45 -21.27 2.43
C SER A 28 -18.21 -22.06 2.85
N CYS A 29 -17.16 -21.37 3.33
CA CYS A 29 -15.86 -21.97 3.68
C CYS A 29 -15.19 -22.72 2.51
N GLU A 30 -15.49 -22.32 1.27
CA GLU A 30 -14.95 -22.93 0.06
C GLU A 30 -13.94 -22.02 -0.62
N VAL A 31 -12.91 -22.64 -1.20
CA VAL A 31 -11.95 -21.93 -2.03
C VAL A 31 -12.59 -21.74 -3.41
N VAL A 32 -12.94 -20.50 -3.73
CA VAL A 32 -13.58 -20.12 -4.99
C VAL A 32 -12.59 -20.21 -6.13
N GLN A 33 -11.39 -19.67 -5.93
CA GLN A 33 -10.39 -19.57 -6.97
C GLN A 33 -8.98 -19.59 -6.39
N VAL A 34 -8.05 -20.21 -7.12
CA VAL A 34 -6.63 -20.21 -6.81
C VAL A 34 -5.84 -19.92 -8.08
N TRP A 35 -4.89 -18.99 -7.97
CA TRP A 35 -3.90 -18.71 -8.99
C TRP A 35 -2.53 -19.15 -8.49
N TRP A 36 -1.73 -19.65 -9.42
CA TRP A 36 -0.34 -20.04 -9.19
C TRP A 36 0.54 -19.33 -10.21
N SER A 37 1.73 -18.93 -9.79
CA SER A 37 2.72 -18.37 -10.69
C SER A 37 4.14 -18.62 -10.18
N SER A 38 5.08 -18.75 -11.10
CA SER A 38 6.53 -18.77 -10.84
C SER A 38 7.19 -17.51 -11.38
N ALA A 39 6.49 -16.36 -11.32
CA ALA A 39 6.89 -15.13 -11.99
C ALA A 39 8.03 -14.36 -11.32
N VAL A 40 8.57 -14.82 -10.19
CA VAL A 40 9.68 -14.16 -9.49
C VAL A 40 10.85 -15.12 -9.39
N ASP A 41 12.04 -14.72 -9.87
CA ASP A 41 13.24 -15.56 -9.84
C ASP A 41 14.01 -15.34 -8.54
N GLY A 42 13.51 -15.93 -7.45
CA GLY A 42 14.21 -15.93 -6.17
C GLY A 42 13.32 -16.10 -4.94
N PRO A 43 13.92 -16.19 -3.74
CA PRO A 43 13.18 -16.31 -2.50
C PRO A 43 12.31 -15.09 -2.24
N ILE A 44 11.01 -15.32 -2.05
CA ILE A 44 10.07 -14.28 -1.69
C ILE A 44 10.26 -13.93 -0.22
N SER A 45 10.64 -12.68 0.06
CA SER A 45 10.91 -12.18 1.40
C SER A 45 9.66 -11.62 2.09
N SER A 46 8.75 -11.04 1.31
CA SER A 46 7.52 -10.45 1.82
C SER A 46 6.42 -10.45 0.77
N VAL A 47 5.18 -10.60 1.23
CA VAL A 47 3.97 -10.49 0.42
C VAL A 47 2.98 -9.59 1.14
N ARG A 48 2.43 -8.59 0.43
CA ARG A 48 1.45 -7.63 0.95
C ARG A 48 0.32 -7.40 -0.05
N ILE A 49 -0.90 -7.28 0.45
CA ILE A 49 -2.09 -7.00 -0.36
C ILE A 49 -2.41 -5.52 -0.24
N LEU A 50 -2.19 -4.81 -1.33
CA LEU A 50 -2.50 -3.40 -1.49
C LEU A 50 -3.92 -3.25 -2.03
N HIS A 51 -4.66 -2.30 -1.48
CA HIS A 51 -5.95 -1.89 -2.04
C HIS A 51 -5.76 -0.51 -2.63
N HIS A 52 -5.98 -0.40 -3.94
CA HIS A 52 -5.92 0.86 -4.63
C HIS A 52 -7.33 1.36 -4.91
N SER A 53 -7.76 2.43 -4.23
CA SER A 53 -9.06 3.04 -4.49
C SER A 53 -8.94 3.94 -5.72
N SER A 54 -9.05 3.36 -6.92
CA SER A 54 -9.25 4.17 -8.12
C SER A 54 -10.74 4.45 -8.32
N LYS A 55 -11.06 5.63 -8.88
CA LYS A 55 -12.44 6.07 -9.13
C LYS A 55 -13.16 5.24 -10.20
N SER A 56 -12.46 4.34 -10.90
CA SER A 56 -13.00 3.50 -11.96
C SER A 56 -13.24 2.08 -11.43
N THR A 57 -14.53 1.72 -11.35
CA THR A 57 -15.11 0.39 -11.11
C THR A 57 -15.08 -0.16 -9.66
N GLU A 58 -16.26 -0.59 -9.20
CA GLU A 58 -16.53 -1.07 -7.84
C GLU A 58 -16.05 -2.51 -7.54
N ALA A 59 -15.40 -3.18 -8.50
CA ALA A 59 -14.69 -4.42 -8.25
C ALA A 59 -13.25 -4.07 -7.81
N GLY A 60 -12.98 -4.22 -6.52
CA GLY A 60 -11.80 -3.66 -5.86
C GLY A 60 -10.48 -3.99 -6.56
N ASN A 61 -9.70 -2.95 -6.87
CA ASN A 61 -8.35 -3.05 -7.41
C ASN A 61 -7.39 -3.51 -6.31
N TYR A 62 -7.44 -4.81 -6.01
CA TYR A 62 -6.51 -5.46 -5.10
C TYR A 62 -5.25 -5.84 -5.86
N HIS A 63 -4.15 -5.20 -5.47
CA HIS A 63 -2.83 -5.47 -5.99
C HIS A 63 -2.04 -6.31 -5.00
N LEU A 64 -1.12 -7.12 -5.50
CA LEU A 64 -0.22 -7.93 -4.67
C LEU A 64 1.20 -7.42 -4.83
N VAL A 65 1.74 -6.86 -3.76
CA VAL A 65 3.13 -6.43 -3.70
C VAL A 65 3.98 -7.58 -3.17
N VAL A 66 5.02 -7.92 -3.92
CA VAL A 66 5.92 -9.02 -3.63
C VAL A 66 7.35 -8.47 -3.55
N GLY A 67 7.99 -8.69 -2.41
CA GLY A 67 9.42 -8.45 -2.23
C GLY A 67 10.20 -9.73 -2.51
N SER A 68 11.26 -9.62 -3.32
CA SER A 68 12.21 -10.69 -3.58
C SER A 68 13.54 -10.41 -2.89
N ALA A 69 14.17 -11.44 -2.33
CA ALA A 69 15.49 -11.33 -1.73
C ALA A 69 16.62 -11.25 -2.77
N LEU A 70 16.39 -11.67 -4.01
CA LEU A 70 17.42 -11.65 -5.07
C LEU A 70 17.10 -10.69 -6.21
N GLU A 71 15.81 -10.44 -6.43
CA GLU A 71 15.31 -9.60 -7.52
C GLU A 71 14.64 -8.31 -7.01
N LEU A 72 14.10 -7.57 -7.98
CA LEU A 72 13.28 -6.39 -7.80
C LEU A 72 12.01 -6.69 -7.00
N GLY A 73 11.48 -5.67 -6.33
CA GLY A 73 10.10 -5.71 -5.88
C GLY A 73 9.14 -5.68 -7.08
N VAL A 74 8.09 -6.49 -7.04
CA VAL A 74 7.10 -6.59 -8.12
C VAL A 74 5.70 -6.40 -7.56
N VAL A 75 4.85 -5.70 -8.30
CA VAL A 75 3.44 -5.49 -7.98
C VAL A 75 2.59 -6.18 -9.04
N PHE A 76 1.83 -7.19 -8.64
CA PHE A 76 0.83 -7.81 -9.51
C PHE A 76 -0.48 -7.04 -9.40
N LEU A 77 -1.05 -6.68 -10.55
CA LEU A 77 -2.26 -5.86 -10.61
C LEU A 77 -3.50 -6.76 -10.66
N ASN A 78 -4.60 -6.25 -10.09
CA ASN A 78 -5.93 -6.85 -10.07
C ASN A 78 -5.94 -8.37 -9.91
N VAL A 79 -5.32 -8.84 -8.82
CA VAL A 79 -5.09 -10.28 -8.59
C VAL A 79 -6.39 -11.07 -8.44
N MET A 80 -7.47 -10.40 -8.09
CA MET A 80 -8.81 -11.01 -8.01
C MET A 80 -9.38 -11.43 -9.37
N GLU A 81 -9.01 -10.74 -10.45
CA GLU A 81 -9.56 -10.98 -11.79
C GLU A 81 -8.49 -11.54 -12.75
N GLU A 82 -7.33 -10.88 -12.79
CA GLU A 82 -6.24 -11.19 -13.73
C GLU A 82 -5.19 -12.14 -13.13
N GLY A 83 -5.27 -12.42 -11.82
CA GLY A 83 -4.30 -13.26 -11.11
C GLY A 83 -2.89 -12.66 -11.15
N PHE A 84 -2.00 -13.29 -11.93
CA PHE A 84 -0.60 -12.86 -12.09
C PHE A 84 -0.27 -12.42 -13.52
N GLY A 85 -1.27 -12.20 -14.37
CA GLY A 85 -1.06 -11.88 -15.80
C GLY A 85 -0.48 -10.49 -16.06
N ARG A 86 -0.74 -9.54 -15.15
CA ARG A 86 -0.30 -8.15 -15.27
C ARG A 86 0.54 -7.76 -14.06
N SER A 87 1.75 -7.27 -14.30
CA SER A 87 2.68 -6.88 -13.25
C SER A 87 3.44 -5.60 -13.58
N VAL A 88 3.87 -4.91 -12.54
CA VAL A 88 4.70 -3.69 -12.58
C VAL A 88 5.89 -3.92 -11.69
N VAL A 89 7.08 -3.65 -12.22
CA VAL A 89 8.33 -3.78 -11.47
C VAL A 89 8.65 -2.46 -10.77
N LEU A 90 9.04 -2.52 -9.51
CA LEU A 90 9.46 -1.35 -8.73
C LEU A 90 10.87 -0.93 -9.19
N PRO A 91 11.00 0.21 -9.90
CA PRO A 91 12.26 0.60 -10.51
C PRO A 91 13.33 0.83 -9.45
N ASP A 92 14.60 0.62 -9.82
CA ASP A 92 15.77 0.88 -8.98
C ASP A 92 15.91 0.04 -7.69
N SER A 93 14.92 -0.79 -7.33
CA SER A 93 15.00 -1.62 -6.12
C SER A 93 16.21 -2.56 -6.09
N HIS A 94 16.69 -3.02 -7.26
CA HIS A 94 17.89 -3.87 -7.43
C HIS A 94 19.21 -3.16 -7.10
N LYS A 95 19.24 -1.83 -7.15
CA LYS A 95 20.46 -1.04 -6.86
C LYS A 95 20.79 -1.03 -5.37
N HIS A 96 19.83 -1.42 -4.55
CA HIS A 96 19.88 -1.32 -3.09
C HIS A 96 19.96 -2.69 -2.40
N ASP A 97 20.52 -3.68 -3.10
CA ASP A 97 20.68 -5.08 -2.64
C ASP A 97 19.32 -5.81 -2.49
N SER A 98 19.21 -6.80 -1.61
CA SER A 98 17.99 -7.57 -1.36
C SER A 98 16.86 -6.76 -0.71
N VAL A 99 15.62 -6.94 -1.19
CA VAL A 99 14.41 -6.47 -0.48
C VAL A 99 14.08 -7.43 0.65
N LEU A 100 14.04 -6.95 1.88
CA LEU A 100 13.81 -7.79 3.06
C LEU A 100 12.40 -7.69 3.62
N CYS A 101 11.83 -6.49 3.56
CA CYS A 101 10.49 -6.23 4.08
C CYS A 101 9.77 -5.21 3.21
N VAL A 102 8.44 -5.30 3.24
CA VAL A 102 7.52 -4.44 2.50
C VAL A 102 6.44 -4.02 3.47
N GLU A 103 6.15 -2.73 3.52
CA GLU A 103 5.06 -2.15 4.29
C GLU A 103 4.20 -1.27 3.39
N LEU A 104 2.91 -1.19 3.68
CA LEU A 104 1.94 -0.41 2.91
C LEU A 104 1.33 0.66 3.81
N ALA A 105 1.48 1.91 3.43
CA ALA A 105 1.07 3.04 4.26
C ALA A 105 0.75 4.25 3.39
N ASP A 106 -0.27 5.02 3.79
CA ASP A 106 -0.51 6.35 3.25
C ASP A 106 0.38 7.34 4.03
N VAL A 107 1.50 7.72 3.43
CA VAL A 107 2.57 8.54 4.03
C VAL A 107 2.39 10.02 3.72
N ASP A 108 1.80 10.36 2.57
CA ASP A 108 1.50 11.76 2.21
C ASP A 108 0.07 12.20 2.54
N TRP A 109 -0.73 11.28 3.10
CA TRP A 109 -2.11 11.44 3.51
C TRP A 109 -3.05 11.77 2.35
N ASP A 110 -2.77 11.34 1.13
CA ASP A 110 -3.66 11.60 -0.02
C ASP A 110 -4.79 10.58 -0.17
N GLY A 111 -4.85 9.56 0.71
CA GLY A 111 -5.84 8.49 0.70
C GLY A 111 -5.43 7.28 -0.14
N GLN A 112 -4.28 7.32 -0.82
CA GLN A 112 -3.68 6.18 -1.51
C GLN A 112 -2.51 5.65 -0.68
N GLN A 113 -2.38 4.32 -0.60
CA GLN A 113 -1.26 3.74 0.13
C GLN A 113 -0.02 3.64 -0.78
N GLU A 114 1.09 4.18 -0.31
CA GLU A 114 2.42 3.96 -0.88
C GLU A 114 2.98 2.59 -0.50
N ILE A 115 3.95 2.14 -1.31
CA ILE A 115 4.71 0.92 -1.08
C ILE A 115 6.07 1.31 -0.49
N ILE A 116 6.33 0.90 0.74
CA ILE A 116 7.59 1.13 1.44
C ILE A 116 8.41 -0.16 1.41
N LEU A 117 9.60 -0.13 0.81
CA LEU A 117 10.56 -1.23 0.80
C LEU A 117 11.69 -0.95 1.79
N GLY A 118 12.06 -1.96 2.56
CA GLY A 118 13.26 -1.95 3.40
C GLY A 118 14.27 -2.93 2.83
N THR A 119 15.47 -2.44 2.49
CA THR A 119 16.49 -3.25 1.84
C THR A 119 17.64 -3.64 2.77
N PHE A 120 18.35 -4.72 2.41
CA PHE A 120 19.60 -5.09 3.07
C PHE A 120 20.69 -4.04 2.84
N GLY A 121 20.63 -3.31 1.72
CA GLY A 121 21.48 -2.17 1.39
C GLY A 121 21.35 -0.96 2.31
N LYS A 122 20.48 -1.05 3.34
CA LYS A 122 20.20 -0.02 4.36
C LYS A 122 19.34 1.13 3.85
N ASP A 123 18.66 0.94 2.72
CA ASP A 123 17.81 1.95 2.12
C ASP A 123 16.35 1.66 2.38
N ILE A 124 15.62 2.72 2.70
CA ILE A 124 14.16 2.76 2.68
C ILE A 124 13.78 3.41 1.35
N LEU A 125 12.95 2.73 0.57
CA LEU A 125 12.46 3.20 -0.73
C LEU A 125 10.94 3.29 -0.68
N VAL A 126 10.38 4.45 -1.02
CA VAL A 126 8.93 4.69 -1.02
C VAL A 126 8.47 4.92 -2.45
N TYR A 127 7.57 4.06 -2.91
CA TYR A 127 6.99 4.11 -4.24
C TYR A 127 5.52 4.48 -4.19
N LYS A 128 5.09 5.29 -5.15
CA LYS A 128 3.69 5.62 -5.37
C LYS A 128 3.25 5.03 -6.69
N LEU A 129 2.10 4.34 -6.68
CA LEU A 129 1.50 3.79 -7.89
C LEU A 129 0.68 4.87 -8.59
N SER A 130 1.01 5.14 -9.85
CA SER A 130 0.35 6.14 -10.67
C SER A 130 -0.12 5.51 -11.99
N MET A 131 -1.29 5.91 -12.45
CA MET A 131 -1.78 5.55 -13.79
C MET A 131 -1.28 6.59 -14.79
N LYS A 132 -0.45 6.18 -15.74
CA LYS A 132 0.02 7.04 -16.85
C LYS A 132 -0.92 6.95 -18.05
N GLU A 133 -0.75 7.87 -19.00
CA GLU A 133 -1.51 7.89 -20.25
C GLU A 133 -1.48 6.51 -20.93
N GLY A 134 -2.65 6.01 -21.35
CA GLY A 134 -2.81 4.69 -21.95
C GLY A 134 -3.15 3.56 -20.98
N ASP A 135 -3.66 3.86 -19.79
CA ASP A 135 -4.11 2.88 -18.78
C ASP A 135 -2.96 1.99 -18.26
N VAL A 136 -1.72 2.49 -18.34
CA VAL A 136 -0.53 1.79 -17.86
C VAL A 136 -0.21 2.24 -16.43
N MET A 137 -0.28 1.29 -15.49
CA MET A 137 0.14 1.51 -14.11
C MET A 137 1.67 1.52 -14.04
N VAL A 138 2.23 2.53 -13.37
CA VAL A 138 3.67 2.68 -13.16
C VAL A 138 3.94 2.96 -11.69
N ALA A 139 5.04 2.43 -11.18
CA ALA A 139 5.52 2.74 -9.84
C ALA A 139 6.64 3.78 -9.93
N ASP A 140 6.42 4.97 -9.37
CA ASP A 140 7.42 6.03 -9.32
C ASP A 140 8.04 6.08 -7.92
N LEU A 141 9.38 6.19 -7.83
CA LEU A 141 10.10 6.36 -6.56
C LEU A 141 9.92 7.80 -6.08
N VAL A 142 9.22 7.99 -4.97
CA VAL A 142 8.88 9.33 -4.43
C VAL A 142 9.86 9.76 -3.35
N TRP A 143 10.34 8.81 -2.53
CA TRP A 143 11.26 9.12 -1.44
C TRP A 143 12.23 7.99 -1.19
N GLN A 144 13.44 8.36 -0.79
CA GLN A 144 14.51 7.44 -0.43
C GLN A 144 15.26 7.96 0.79
N HIS A 145 15.62 7.04 1.69
CA HIS A 145 16.46 7.36 2.84
C HIS A 145 17.37 6.21 3.23
N SER A 146 18.66 6.52 3.38
CA SER A 146 19.68 5.55 3.79
C SER A 146 19.89 5.61 5.30
N LEU A 147 19.86 4.45 5.95
CA LEU A 147 20.21 4.28 7.35
C LEU A 147 21.67 3.84 7.52
N ALA A 148 22.21 3.97 8.74
CA ALA A 148 23.55 3.50 9.07
C ALA A 148 23.66 1.95 9.07
N HIS A 149 22.55 1.28 9.37
CA HIS A 149 22.46 -0.15 9.64
C HIS A 149 21.42 -0.84 8.75
N ARG A 150 21.60 -2.14 8.54
CA ARG A 150 20.74 -2.99 7.69
C ARG A 150 19.34 -3.06 8.28
N ILE A 151 18.32 -2.89 7.43
CA ILE A 151 16.91 -2.93 7.82
C ILE A 151 16.46 -4.40 7.94
N HIS A 152 15.60 -4.72 8.90
CA HIS A 152 15.05 -6.06 9.07
C HIS A 152 13.53 -6.09 8.89
N CYS A 153 12.84 -5.16 9.54
CA CYS A 153 11.40 -5.01 9.41
C CYS A 153 11.01 -3.55 9.59
N MET A 154 9.81 -3.24 9.11
CA MET A 154 9.20 -1.93 9.21
C MET A 154 7.75 -2.11 9.65
N TRP A 155 7.23 -1.11 10.35
CA TRP A 155 5.84 -1.04 10.74
C TRP A 155 5.40 0.42 10.75
N TYR A 156 4.19 0.68 10.25
CA TYR A 156 3.63 2.02 10.21
C TYR A 156 2.38 2.11 11.07
N GLY A 157 2.36 3.09 11.99
CA GLY A 157 1.21 3.36 12.83
C GLY A 157 1.51 4.36 13.93
N ASP A 158 0.48 4.76 14.67
CA ASP A 158 0.55 5.77 15.72
C ASP A 158 1.23 5.21 16.99
N LEU A 159 2.52 5.51 17.14
CA LEU A 159 3.37 5.10 18.26
C LEU A 159 3.34 6.11 19.39
N THR A 160 3.14 7.39 19.07
CA THR A 160 3.16 8.48 20.05
C THR A 160 1.78 8.79 20.64
N HIS A 161 0.72 8.19 20.07
CA HIS A 161 -0.68 8.42 20.43
C HIS A 161 -1.12 9.87 20.25
N ASP A 162 -0.56 10.57 19.26
CA ASP A 162 -0.95 11.93 18.90
C ASP A 162 -1.89 11.99 17.68
N GLY A 163 -2.19 10.82 17.08
CA GLY A 163 -3.03 10.68 15.90
C GLY A 163 -2.27 10.78 14.57
N LEU A 164 -0.97 11.04 14.57
CA LEU A 164 -0.10 10.94 13.40
C LEU A 164 0.66 9.61 13.45
N SER A 165 0.51 8.81 12.39
CA SER A 165 1.28 7.57 12.28
C SER A 165 2.77 7.85 12.07
N GLU A 166 3.62 7.02 12.66
CA GLU A 166 5.06 7.02 12.43
C GLU A 166 5.54 5.72 11.77
N LEU A 167 6.66 5.80 11.07
CA LEU A 167 7.34 4.63 10.53
C LEU A 167 8.41 4.14 11.52
N ALA A 168 8.14 3.03 12.20
CA ALA A 168 9.13 2.30 12.97
C ALA A 168 9.95 1.39 12.05
N VAL A 169 11.27 1.55 12.09
CA VAL A 169 12.22 0.76 11.31
C VAL A 169 13.15 0.03 12.26
N VAL A 170 13.09 -1.29 12.26
CA VAL A 170 14.01 -2.13 13.04
C VAL A 170 15.21 -2.45 12.18
N SER A 171 16.38 -2.08 12.67
CA SER A 171 17.67 -2.34 12.03
C SER A 171 18.56 -3.21 12.91
N THR A 172 19.65 -3.71 12.35
CA THR A 172 20.73 -4.38 13.12
C THR A 172 21.32 -3.52 14.24
N GLY A 173 21.20 -2.19 14.17
CA GLY A 173 21.73 -1.26 15.18
C GLY A 173 20.72 -0.82 16.23
N GLY A 174 19.43 -1.15 16.07
CA GLY A 174 18.36 -0.70 16.95
C GLY A 174 17.10 -0.28 16.18
N ILE A 175 16.20 0.40 16.88
CA ILE A 175 14.92 0.85 16.34
C ILE A 175 15.02 2.35 16.01
N HIS A 176 14.65 2.71 14.79
CA HIS A 176 14.52 4.09 14.34
C HIS A 176 13.04 4.42 14.21
N ILE A 177 12.61 5.56 14.75
CA ILE A 177 11.24 6.07 14.59
C ILE A 177 11.33 7.29 13.67
N LEU A 178 10.71 7.19 12.49
CA LEU A 178 10.67 8.27 11.51
C LEU A 178 9.31 8.96 11.59
N GLN A 179 9.35 10.24 11.95
CA GLN A 179 8.17 11.10 12.06
C GLN A 179 7.98 11.91 10.78
N HIS A 180 6.73 12.23 10.50
CA HIS A 180 6.39 13.16 9.42
C HIS A 180 6.92 14.56 9.71
N ASN A 181 7.06 15.36 8.66
CA ASN A 181 7.35 16.78 8.82
C ASN A 181 6.15 17.49 9.46
N MET A 182 6.31 17.93 10.71
CA MET A 182 5.26 18.57 11.49
C MET A 182 4.69 19.82 10.80
N GLU A 183 5.47 20.54 10.01
CA GLU A 183 4.98 21.73 9.29
C GLU A 183 4.05 21.34 8.13
N GLN A 184 4.36 20.25 7.43
CA GLN A 184 3.49 19.71 6.40
C GLN A 184 2.19 19.16 7.00
N ALA A 185 2.30 18.41 8.10
CA ALA A 185 1.14 17.90 8.84
C ALA A 185 0.24 19.04 9.30
N ARG A 186 0.81 20.08 9.93
CA ARG A 186 0.10 21.28 10.39
C ARG A 186 -0.66 21.95 9.24
N ARG A 187 0.00 22.14 8.10
CA ARG A 187 -0.63 22.76 6.92
C ARG A 187 -1.84 21.95 6.43
N LEU A 188 -1.68 20.63 6.26
CA LEU A 188 -2.75 19.75 5.79
C LEU A 188 -3.94 19.71 6.76
N VAL A 189 -3.67 19.69 8.07
CA VAL A 189 -4.72 19.73 9.09
C VAL A 189 -5.51 21.04 9.00
N ILE A 190 -4.83 22.18 8.84
CA ILE A 190 -5.51 23.48 8.67
C ILE A 190 -6.34 23.50 7.40
N GLU A 191 -5.79 23.06 6.27
CA GLU A 191 -6.51 23.02 4.99
C GLU A 191 -7.79 22.17 5.07
N ARG A 192 -7.71 21.00 5.71
CA ARG A 192 -8.87 20.13 5.93
C ARG A 192 -9.90 20.74 6.87
N LEU A 193 -9.46 21.36 7.97
CA LEU A 193 -10.34 22.03 8.91
C LEU A 193 -11.13 23.16 8.25
N VAL A 194 -10.47 23.99 7.43
CA VAL A 194 -11.14 25.06 6.67
C VAL A 194 -12.17 24.46 5.71
N HIS A 195 -11.80 23.43 4.96
CA HIS A 195 -12.72 22.78 4.03
C HIS A 195 -13.95 22.16 4.73
N SER A 196 -13.77 21.59 5.92
CA SER A 196 -14.89 21.06 6.72
C SER A 196 -15.82 22.15 7.24
N LEU A 197 -15.27 23.31 7.65
CA LEU A 197 -16.09 24.45 8.09
C LEU A 197 -16.89 25.04 6.93
N ASP A 198 -16.28 25.19 5.76
CA ASP A 198 -16.97 25.70 4.56
C ASP A 198 -18.11 24.75 4.12
N GLN A 199 -17.92 23.44 4.26
CA GLN A 199 -18.97 22.45 4.01
C GLN A 199 -20.14 22.55 5.00
N GLU A 200 -19.85 22.74 6.29
CA GLU A 200 -20.91 22.95 7.29
C GLU A 200 -21.69 24.25 7.10
N GLU A 201 -21.04 25.32 6.62
CA GLU A 201 -21.73 26.56 6.28
C GLU A 201 -22.58 26.41 5.00
N GLY A 202 -22.11 25.64 4.03
CA GLY A 202 -22.86 25.28 2.82
C GLY A 202 -24.13 24.49 3.14
N ASP A 203 -24.05 23.45 3.99
CA ASP A 203 -25.20 22.64 4.42
C ASP A 203 -26.19 23.43 5.30
N ARG A 204 -25.75 24.51 5.96
CA ARG A 204 -26.65 25.41 6.72
C ARG A 204 -27.34 26.46 5.85
N LEU A 205 -26.84 26.71 4.64
CA LEU A 205 -27.36 27.72 3.71
C LEU A 205 -28.30 27.14 2.63
N GLU A 206 -28.59 25.83 2.64
CA GLU A 206 -29.76 25.27 1.96
C GLU A 206 -30.94 25.16 2.94
N PRO A 207 -31.90 26.12 2.95
CA PRO A 207 -33.12 25.98 3.72
C PRO A 207 -34.13 25.11 2.95
N ASN A 208 -34.77 24.20 3.69
CA ASN A 208 -35.87 23.32 3.26
C ASN A 208 -36.85 23.96 2.26
N ASP A 209 -36.91 23.43 1.04
CA ASP A 209 -38.08 23.55 0.16
C ASP A 209 -38.95 22.29 0.28
N ASP A 210 -39.56 22.08 1.45
CA ASP A 210 -40.70 21.16 1.61
C ASP A 210 -41.58 21.65 2.76
N ASN A 211 -42.24 22.79 2.52
CA ASN A 211 -43.40 23.20 3.32
C ASN A 211 -44.34 24.08 2.49
N THR A 212 -44.90 23.54 1.41
CA THR A 212 -46.12 24.07 0.81
C THR A 212 -47.29 23.14 1.08
N CYS A 213 -48.05 23.57 2.09
CA CYS A 213 -49.45 23.30 2.35
C CYS A 213 -50.27 23.00 1.09
N SER A 214 -50.98 21.86 1.07
CA SER A 214 -52.31 21.67 0.47
C SER A 214 -52.94 20.39 1.01
#